data_AF-A0A8H7HD41-F1
#
_entry.id   AF-A0A8H7HD41-F1
#
_cell.length_a   1.000
_cell.length_b   1.000
_cell.length_c   1.000
_cell.angle_alpha   90.00
_cell.angle_beta   90.00
_cell.angle_gamma   90.00
#
_symmetry.space_group_name_H-M   'P 1'
#
loop_
_entity.id
_entity.type
_entity.pdbx_description
1 polymer ?
#
loop_
_entity_poly.entity_id
_entity_poly.type
_entity_poly.pdbx_seq_one_letter_code
_entity_poly.pdbx_strand_id
1 'polypeptide(L)'
;MEFSVAEDRPETDVRTNAARTGTVAFMSSQLLSREPARHTFMHDLESFLWVLVWLVAVHAREYNQRNANLLREKLCSPDGSFKTLFITNVKTSHSQMTTVIDPADMEWMHGWAVIRRFAQFLHRNLYGQEDATPYEDVIKPQLEPLFTTTKVSCEEKWSLIRTLVGIFDETIAKLQSSSR
;
A
#
# COMPACT_ATOMS: atom_id res chain seq x y z
N MET A 1 -4.91 30.05 -11.42
CA MET A 1 -5.40 28.73 -11.85
C MET A 1 -5.57 27.90 -10.59
N GLU A 2 -6.80 27.85 -10.07
CA GLU A 2 -7.16 27.06 -8.89
C GLU A 2 -7.55 25.66 -9.39
N PHE A 3 -6.79 24.63 -8.99
CA PHE A 3 -7.18 23.24 -9.23
C PHE A 3 -8.26 22.85 -8.22
N SER A 4 -9.48 23.35 -8.43
CA SER A 4 -10.65 22.83 -7.72
C SER A 4 -11.01 21.48 -8.33
N VAL A 5 -10.42 20.41 -7.80
CA VAL A 5 -10.92 19.06 -8.04
C VAL A 5 -12.29 19.01 -7.38
N ALA A 6 -13.35 19.00 -8.19
CA ALA A 6 -14.71 18.83 -7.69
C ALA A 6 -14.75 17.53 -6.88
N GLU A 7 -14.98 17.65 -5.57
CA GLU A 7 -15.12 16.56 -4.59
C GLU A 7 -16.45 15.80 -4.77
N ASP A 8 -17.00 15.83 -5.99
CA ASP A 8 -18.36 15.38 -6.33
C ASP A 8 -18.33 14.08 -7.14
N ARG A 9 -17.25 13.29 -7.02
CA ARG A 9 -17.38 11.86 -7.27
C ARG A 9 -18.07 11.28 -6.04
N PRO A 10 -19.32 10.80 -6.15
CA PRO A 10 -19.96 10.18 -5.01
C PRO A 10 -19.10 8.97 -4.64
N GLU A 11 -18.48 9.02 -3.47
CA GLU A 11 -17.72 7.90 -2.89
C GLU A 11 -18.62 6.63 -2.73
N THR A 12 -19.90 6.68 -3.09
CA THR A 12 -20.94 5.66 -2.87
C THR A 12 -21.06 4.60 -3.98
N ASP A 13 -20.30 4.67 -5.07
CA ASP A 13 -20.39 3.64 -6.12
C ASP A 13 -19.68 2.35 -5.69
N VAL A 14 -20.48 1.40 -5.21
CA VAL A 14 -20.07 0.00 -5.06
C VAL A 14 -19.84 -0.56 -6.46
N ARG A 15 -18.57 -0.65 -6.88
CA ARG A 15 -18.23 -1.20 -8.20
C ARG A 15 -18.30 -2.72 -8.14
N THR A 16 -19.14 -3.31 -9.00
CA THR A 16 -19.10 -4.74 -9.28
C THR A 16 -17.78 -5.09 -9.99
N ASN A 17 -17.32 -6.33 -9.86
CA ASN A 17 -16.05 -6.80 -10.44
C ASN A 17 -15.91 -6.52 -11.96
N ALA A 18 -17.03 -6.38 -12.68
CA ALA A 18 -17.09 -6.08 -14.10
C ALA A 18 -16.80 -4.60 -14.46
N ALA A 19 -16.82 -3.68 -13.49
CA ALA A 19 -16.61 -2.24 -13.70
C ALA A 19 -15.25 -1.73 -13.20
N ARG A 20 -14.31 -2.64 -12.86
CA ARG A 20 -12.98 -2.29 -12.37
C ARG A 20 -12.14 -1.69 -13.50
N THR A 21 -12.10 -0.36 -13.53
CA THR A 21 -11.21 0.43 -14.37
C THR A 21 -9.93 0.71 -13.57
N GLY A 22 -8.78 0.22 -14.04
CA GLY A 22 -7.49 0.41 -13.39
C GLY A 22 -6.43 -0.60 -13.85
N THR A 23 -5.16 -0.25 -13.72
CA THR A 23 -4.04 -1.18 -13.98
C THR A 23 -3.84 -2.08 -12.76
N VAL A 24 -3.93 -3.41 -12.93
CA VAL A 24 -3.85 -4.39 -11.82
C VAL A 24 -2.63 -4.17 -10.92
N ALA A 25 -1.48 -3.86 -11.52
CA ALA A 25 -0.23 -3.56 -10.82
C ALA A 25 -0.38 -2.50 -9.71
N PHE A 26 -1.28 -1.54 -9.89
CA PHE A 26 -1.46 -0.40 -8.99
C PHE A 26 -2.77 -0.42 -8.22
N MET A 27 -3.72 -1.31 -8.55
CA MET A 27 -4.96 -1.41 -7.77
C MET A 27 -4.66 -1.88 -6.34
N SER A 28 -5.40 -1.33 -5.36
CA SER A 28 -5.36 -1.80 -3.98
C SER A 28 -5.87 -3.24 -3.86
N SER A 29 -5.44 -3.99 -2.85
CA SER A 29 -5.86 -5.39 -2.71
C SER A 29 -7.36 -5.55 -2.43
N GLN A 30 -7.97 -4.67 -1.63
CA GLN A 30 -9.42 -4.71 -1.36
C GLN A 30 -10.24 -4.47 -2.64
N LEU A 31 -9.77 -3.57 -3.51
CA LEU A 31 -10.31 -3.37 -4.87
C LEU A 31 -9.92 -4.48 -5.86
N LEU A 32 -9.20 -5.51 -5.46
CA LEU A 32 -8.97 -6.74 -6.26
C LEU A 32 -9.74 -7.94 -5.70
N SER A 33 -10.16 -7.89 -4.44
CA SER A 33 -10.99 -8.92 -3.80
C SER A 33 -12.30 -9.16 -4.56
N ARG A 34 -12.89 -10.35 -4.44
CA ARG A 34 -14.19 -10.64 -5.07
C ARG A 34 -15.35 -9.89 -4.43
N GLU A 35 -15.15 -9.45 -3.19
CA GLU A 35 -16.15 -8.72 -2.41
C GLU A 35 -16.30 -7.29 -2.93
N PRO A 36 -17.53 -6.75 -3.00
CA PRO A 36 -17.75 -5.37 -3.39
C PRO A 36 -17.14 -4.44 -2.35
N ALA A 37 -16.03 -3.79 -2.71
CA ALA A 37 -15.38 -2.79 -1.87
C ALA A 37 -15.71 -1.39 -2.36
N ARG A 38 -16.02 -0.50 -1.41
CA ARG A 38 -16.20 0.93 -1.68
C ARG A 38 -14.82 1.55 -1.91
N HIS A 39 -14.65 2.26 -3.03
CA HIS A 39 -13.41 3.01 -3.28
C HIS A 39 -13.34 4.21 -2.31
N THR A 40 -12.20 4.37 -1.65
CA THR A 40 -11.89 5.42 -0.66
C THR A 40 -10.49 5.95 -0.92
N PHE A 41 -10.16 7.14 -0.38
CA PHE A 41 -8.83 7.72 -0.56
C PHE A 41 -7.68 6.83 -0.03
N MET A 42 -7.94 5.94 0.94
CA MET A 42 -6.93 4.98 1.43
C MET A 42 -6.49 4.00 0.34
N HIS A 43 -7.39 3.63 -0.56
CA HIS A 43 -7.07 2.80 -1.71
C HIS A 43 -6.18 3.55 -2.72
N ASP A 44 -6.33 4.87 -2.82
CA ASP A 44 -5.44 5.71 -3.65
C ASP A 44 -4.04 5.80 -3.02
N LEU A 45 -3.96 5.90 -1.68
CA LEU A 45 -2.69 5.83 -0.96
C LEU A 45 -2.02 4.45 -1.11
N GLU A 46 -2.79 3.38 -1.03
CA GLU A 46 -2.27 2.04 -1.33
C GLU A 46 -1.78 1.94 -2.79
N SER A 47 -2.51 2.52 -3.74
CA SER A 47 -2.08 2.58 -5.14
C SER A 47 -0.74 3.33 -5.29
N PHE A 48 -0.54 4.40 -4.52
CA PHE A 48 0.72 5.13 -4.48
C PHE A 48 1.88 4.31 -3.91
N LEU A 49 1.65 3.51 -2.85
CA LEU A 49 2.64 2.55 -2.37
C LEU A 49 3.09 1.60 -3.50
N TRP A 50 2.15 1.08 -4.30
CA TRP A 50 2.48 0.16 -5.39
C TRP A 50 3.30 0.82 -6.50
N VAL A 51 3.14 2.13 -6.72
CA VAL A 51 4.03 2.89 -7.62
C VAL A 51 5.46 2.90 -7.08
N LEU A 52 5.67 3.10 -5.78
CA LEU A 52 7.02 3.06 -5.17
C LEU A 52 7.67 1.68 -5.28
N VAL A 53 6.91 0.62 -5.02
CA VAL A 53 7.40 -0.77 -5.17
C VAL A 53 7.73 -1.06 -6.64
N TRP A 54 6.93 -0.54 -7.58
CA TRP A 54 7.21 -0.66 -9.01
C TRP A 54 8.48 0.09 -9.41
N LEU A 55 8.73 1.29 -8.87
CA LEU A 55 9.97 2.03 -9.10
C LEU A 55 11.21 1.24 -8.65
N VAL A 56 11.13 0.58 -7.49
CA VAL A 56 12.19 -0.34 -7.03
C VAL A 56 12.42 -1.45 -8.05
N ALA A 57 11.36 -2.07 -8.57
CA ALA A 57 11.49 -3.12 -9.57
C ALA A 57 12.07 -2.61 -10.90
N VAL A 58 11.79 -1.36 -11.29
CA VAL A 58 12.37 -0.73 -12.48
C VAL A 58 13.87 -0.52 -12.29
N HIS A 59 14.28 0.07 -11.16
CA HIS A 59 15.68 0.29 -10.81
C HIS A 59 16.46 -1.03 -10.75
N ALA A 60 15.92 -2.02 -10.03
CA ALA A 60 16.55 -3.32 -9.86
C ALA A 60 16.68 -4.13 -11.15
N ARG A 61 16.04 -3.72 -12.25
CA ARG A 61 16.12 -4.44 -13.52
C ARG A 61 17.54 -4.43 -14.11
N GLU A 62 18.33 -3.40 -13.82
CA GLU A 62 19.68 -3.23 -14.38
C GLU A 62 20.68 -4.25 -13.83
N TYR A 63 20.51 -4.68 -12.58
CA TYR A 63 21.46 -5.54 -11.87
C TYR A 63 20.83 -6.83 -11.29
N ASN A 64 19.50 -6.92 -11.23
CA ASN A 64 18.76 -8.03 -10.63
C ASN A 64 17.45 -8.32 -11.41
N GLN A 65 17.58 -8.44 -12.74
CA GLN A 65 16.46 -8.58 -13.67
C GLN A 65 15.46 -9.69 -13.30
N ARG A 66 15.96 -10.84 -12.82
CA ARG A 66 15.11 -11.98 -12.45
C ARG A 66 14.15 -11.62 -11.31
N ASN A 67 14.67 -11.11 -10.20
CA ASN A 67 13.82 -10.79 -9.04
C ASN A 67 12.95 -9.54 -9.30
N ALA A 68 13.45 -8.57 -10.07
CA ALA A 68 12.67 -7.44 -10.54
C ALA A 68 11.43 -7.88 -11.35
N ASN A 69 11.60 -8.82 -12.29
CA ASN A 69 10.49 -9.36 -13.08
C ASN A 69 9.50 -10.14 -12.20
N LEU A 70 10.00 -10.99 -11.29
CA LEU A 70 9.14 -11.73 -10.36
C LEU A 70 8.31 -10.79 -9.46
N LEU A 71 8.88 -9.69 -8.99
CA LEU A 71 8.15 -8.68 -8.21
C LEU A 71 7.04 -8.02 -9.04
N ARG A 72 7.32 -7.68 -10.31
CA ARG A 72 6.32 -7.10 -11.23
C ARG A 72 5.20 -8.08 -11.55
N GLU A 73 5.52 -9.34 -11.78
CA GLU A 73 4.53 -10.40 -11.99
C GLU A 73 3.60 -10.54 -10.78
N LYS A 74 4.15 -10.53 -9.56
CA LYS A 74 3.37 -10.56 -8.32
C LYS A 74 2.46 -9.33 -8.17
N LEU A 75 2.95 -8.13 -8.52
CA LEU A 75 2.14 -6.91 -8.50
C LEU A 75 0.96 -6.98 -9.47
N CYS A 76 1.16 -7.61 -10.63
CA CYS A 76 0.13 -7.81 -11.65
C CYS A 76 -0.83 -8.97 -11.34
N SER A 77 -0.70 -9.67 -10.21
CA SER A 77 -1.63 -10.74 -9.83
C SER A 77 -3.04 -10.16 -9.56
N PRO A 78 -4.10 -10.74 -10.15
CA PRO A 78 -5.46 -10.24 -9.99
C PRO A 78 -6.10 -10.58 -8.64
N ASP A 79 -5.53 -11.49 -7.84
CA ASP A 79 -6.13 -11.94 -6.58
C ASP A 79 -5.87 -10.99 -5.38
N GLY A 80 -4.94 -10.04 -5.52
CA GLY A 80 -4.56 -9.10 -4.46
C GLY A 80 -3.85 -9.73 -3.24
N SER A 81 -3.68 -11.06 -3.19
CA SER A 81 -3.13 -11.78 -2.03
C SER A 81 -1.71 -11.35 -1.71
N PHE A 82 -0.87 -11.18 -2.74
CA PHE A 82 0.48 -10.64 -2.61
C PHE A 82 0.47 -9.26 -1.96
N LYS A 83 -0.42 -8.38 -2.41
CA LYS A 83 -0.54 -6.98 -1.96
C LYS A 83 -0.94 -6.93 -0.48
N THR A 84 -1.96 -7.69 -0.11
CA THR A 84 -2.38 -7.86 1.29
C THR A 84 -1.23 -8.35 2.15
N LEU A 85 -0.59 -9.47 1.76
CA LEU A 85 0.47 -10.09 2.55
C LEU A 85 1.71 -9.18 2.68
N PHE A 86 2.04 -8.41 1.63
CA PHE A 86 3.13 -7.45 1.68
C PHE A 86 2.88 -6.34 2.72
N ILE A 87 1.64 -5.84 2.79
CA ILE A 87 1.26 -4.79 3.74
C ILE A 87 1.14 -5.34 5.17
N THR A 88 0.47 -6.48 5.36
CA THR A 88 0.16 -7.01 6.69
C THR A 88 1.30 -7.82 7.32
N ASN A 89 2.24 -8.34 6.52
CA ASN A 89 3.35 -9.15 7.02
C ASN A 89 4.71 -8.49 6.74
N VAL A 90 5.27 -7.86 7.77
CA VAL A 90 6.60 -7.21 7.75
C VAL A 90 7.72 -8.17 7.33
N LYS A 91 7.66 -9.45 7.72
CA LYS A 91 8.70 -10.42 7.36
C LYS A 91 8.65 -10.72 5.87
N THR A 92 7.45 -10.89 5.33
CA THR A 92 7.25 -11.11 3.89
C THR A 92 7.73 -9.91 3.09
N SER A 93 7.30 -8.69 3.41
CA SER A 93 7.76 -7.50 2.67
C SER A 93 9.26 -7.29 2.78
N HIS A 94 9.86 -7.51 3.95
CA HIS A 94 11.31 -7.46 4.11
C HIS A 94 12.03 -8.49 3.22
N SER A 95 11.59 -9.75 3.24
CA SER A 95 12.16 -10.79 2.38
C SER A 95 12.03 -10.42 0.90
N GLN A 96 10.87 -9.94 0.44
CA GLN A 96 10.70 -9.53 -0.96
C GLN A 96 11.65 -8.38 -1.34
N MET A 97 11.72 -7.32 -0.53
CA MET A 97 12.49 -6.14 -0.89
C MET A 97 13.99 -6.36 -0.82
N THR A 98 14.49 -7.13 0.15
CA THR A 98 15.90 -7.51 0.24
C THR A 98 16.36 -8.49 -0.84
N THR A 99 15.45 -9.23 -1.48
CA THR A 99 15.79 -10.04 -2.66
C THR A 99 15.90 -9.22 -3.95
N VAL A 100 15.39 -7.99 -3.96
CA VAL A 100 15.34 -7.12 -5.14
C VAL A 100 16.38 -5.99 -5.05
N ILE A 101 16.44 -5.31 -3.91
CA ILE A 101 17.38 -4.21 -3.65
C ILE A 101 18.75 -4.78 -3.27
N ASP A 102 19.81 -4.27 -3.90
CA ASP A 102 21.19 -4.59 -3.52
C ASP A 102 21.47 -3.99 -2.13
N PRO A 103 21.89 -4.78 -1.12
CA PRO A 103 22.26 -4.24 0.19
C PRO A 103 23.40 -3.21 0.16
N ALA A 104 24.23 -3.20 -0.89
CA ALA A 104 25.26 -2.19 -1.10
C ALA A 104 24.71 -0.86 -1.65
N ASP A 105 23.50 -0.86 -2.23
CA ASP A 105 22.81 0.33 -2.72
C ASP A 105 22.12 1.05 -1.55
N MET A 106 22.92 1.82 -0.81
CA MET A 106 22.47 2.54 0.38
C MET A 106 21.34 3.54 0.07
N GLU A 107 21.27 4.11 -1.13
CA GLU A 107 20.20 5.03 -1.52
C GLU A 107 18.86 4.30 -1.59
N TRP A 108 18.82 3.15 -2.27
CA TRP A 108 17.61 2.35 -2.38
C TRP A 108 17.25 1.60 -1.10
N MET A 109 18.21 1.37 -0.20
CA MET A 109 17.93 0.94 1.17
C MET A 109 17.13 1.99 1.97
N HIS A 110 17.36 3.28 1.75
CA HIS A 110 16.48 4.33 2.31
C HIS A 110 15.11 4.34 1.61
N GLY A 111 15.06 4.11 0.30
CA GLY A 111 13.81 3.90 -0.43
C GLY A 111 12.97 2.77 0.17
N TRP A 112 13.60 1.64 0.52
CA TRP A 112 12.96 0.56 1.26
C TRP A 112 12.44 1.02 2.63
N ALA A 113 13.20 1.84 3.37
CA ALA A 113 12.73 2.36 4.66
C ALA A 113 11.42 3.17 4.52
N VAL A 114 11.27 3.96 3.45
CA VAL A 114 10.00 4.66 3.13
C VAL A 114 8.89 3.65 2.87
N ILE A 115 9.10 2.70 1.96
CA ILE A 115 8.11 1.68 1.58
C ILE A 115 7.65 0.90 2.81
N ARG A 116 8.58 0.48 3.67
CA ARG A 116 8.28 -0.26 4.89
C ARG A 116 7.40 0.55 5.84
N ARG A 117 7.73 1.82 6.08
CA ARG A 117 6.95 2.70 6.98
C ARG A 117 5.59 3.04 6.38
N PHE A 118 5.50 3.21 5.08
CA PHE A 118 4.24 3.44 4.39
C PHE A 118 3.35 2.18 4.41
N ALA A 119 3.91 0.99 4.20
CA ALA A 119 3.18 -0.27 4.38
C ALA A 119 2.66 -0.42 5.82
N GLN A 120 3.46 -0.08 6.83
CA GLN A 120 3.01 -0.05 8.23
C GLN A 120 1.88 0.96 8.49
N PHE A 121 1.95 2.13 7.85
CA PHE A 121 0.87 3.12 7.89
C PHE A 121 -0.42 2.56 7.31
N LEU A 122 -0.36 1.91 6.15
CA LEU A 122 -1.55 1.28 5.52
C LEU A 122 -2.06 0.09 6.33
N HIS A 123 -1.17 -0.74 6.90
CA HIS A 123 -1.60 -1.85 7.75
C HIS A 123 -2.48 -1.34 8.91
N ARG A 124 -2.02 -0.31 9.63
CA ARG A 124 -2.76 0.29 10.75
C ARG A 124 -4.08 0.93 10.33
N ASN A 125 -4.11 1.60 9.18
CA ASN A 125 -5.22 2.47 8.81
C ASN A 125 -6.18 1.90 7.75
N LEU A 126 -5.83 0.81 7.06
CA LEU A 126 -6.67 0.19 6.03
C LEU A 126 -7.00 -1.27 6.31
N TYR A 127 -6.08 -2.01 6.94
CA TYR A 127 -6.25 -3.44 7.25
C TYR A 127 -6.54 -3.73 8.73
N GLY A 128 -6.34 -2.74 9.61
CA GLY A 128 -6.57 -2.86 11.05
C GLY A 128 -5.47 -3.65 11.79
N GLN A 129 -5.47 -3.54 13.13
CA GLN A 129 -4.79 -4.49 14.00
C GLN A 129 -5.67 -5.75 14.08
N GLU A 130 -5.25 -6.86 13.48
CA GLU A 130 -5.65 -8.15 14.04
C GLU A 130 -4.88 -8.30 15.35
N ASP A 131 -5.50 -7.93 16.48
CA ASP A 131 -5.00 -8.34 17.77
C ASP A 131 -4.99 -9.87 17.79
N ALA A 132 -3.80 -10.44 17.94
CA ALA A 132 -3.59 -11.85 18.11
C ALA A 132 -4.25 -12.31 19.42
N THR A 133 -5.50 -12.75 19.37
CA THR A 133 -6.07 -13.60 20.41
C THR A 133 -5.74 -15.05 20.08
N PRO A 134 -4.99 -15.79 20.93
CA PRO A 134 -4.88 -17.21 20.79
C PRO A 134 -6.17 -17.87 21.30
N TYR A 135 -6.79 -18.66 20.43
CA TYR A 135 -7.51 -19.90 20.74
C TYR A 135 -9.05 -19.93 20.59
N GLU A 136 -9.43 -20.97 19.84
CA GLU A 136 -10.65 -21.78 19.74
C GLU A 136 -11.82 -21.47 18.79
N ASP A 137 -12.16 -22.55 18.08
CA ASP A 137 -13.24 -22.76 17.11
C ASP A 137 -14.60 -22.28 17.62
N VAL A 138 -15.09 -21.16 17.11
CA VAL A 138 -16.52 -20.86 17.06
C VAL A 138 -16.83 -20.08 15.77
N ILE A 139 -17.63 -20.70 14.90
CA ILE A 139 -18.46 -20.14 13.82
C ILE A 139 -18.16 -18.68 13.49
N LYS A 140 -17.43 -18.42 12.38
CA LYS A 140 -17.23 -17.09 11.80
C LYS A 140 -18.57 -16.35 11.62
N PRO A 141 -18.87 -15.28 12.37
CA PRO A 141 -19.72 -14.23 11.87
C PRO A 141 -18.86 -13.41 10.88
N GLN A 142 -19.52 -12.89 9.86
CA GLN A 142 -18.90 -12.19 8.75
C GLN A 142 -17.90 -11.12 9.20
N LEU A 143 -16.79 -11.06 8.48
CA LEU A 143 -15.81 -10.00 8.56
C LEU A 143 -16.49 -8.71 8.07
N GLU A 144 -17.19 -8.01 8.96
CA GLU A 144 -17.67 -6.65 8.69
C GLU A 144 -16.44 -5.76 8.49
N PRO A 145 -16.31 -5.07 7.33
CA PRO A 145 -15.21 -4.15 7.12
C PRO A 145 -15.25 -3.06 8.19
N LEU A 146 -14.12 -2.81 8.88
CA LEU A 146 -13.94 -1.80 9.92
C LEU A 146 -14.22 -0.33 9.44
N PHE A 147 -14.65 -0.16 8.18
CA PHE A 147 -14.98 1.10 7.53
C PHE A 147 -16.43 1.19 7.05
N THR A 148 -17.35 0.43 7.63
CA THR A 148 -18.77 0.74 7.48
C THR A 148 -19.13 1.93 8.39
N THR A 149 -19.48 3.06 7.77
CA THR A 149 -20.36 4.15 8.29
C THR A 149 -19.82 5.46 8.88
N THR A 150 -18.53 5.79 8.89
CA THR A 150 -18.12 7.16 9.28
C THR A 150 -17.46 7.88 8.11
N LYS A 151 -18.12 8.92 7.60
CA LYS A 151 -17.53 9.86 6.63
C LYS A 151 -16.33 10.52 7.33
N VAL A 152 -15.14 9.95 7.13
CA VAL A 152 -13.88 10.49 7.67
C VAL A 152 -13.82 11.96 7.28
N SER A 153 -13.74 12.83 8.29
CA SER A 153 -13.74 14.27 8.09
C SER A 153 -12.52 14.71 7.27
N CYS A 154 -12.63 15.86 6.61
CA CYS A 154 -11.51 16.41 5.83
C CYS A 154 -10.25 16.59 6.70
N GLU A 155 -10.41 17.02 7.95
CA GLU A 155 -9.31 17.18 8.90
C GLU A 155 -8.62 15.85 9.25
N GLU A 156 -9.37 14.76 9.41
CA GLU A 156 -8.82 13.43 9.63
C GLU A 156 -8.07 12.92 8.39
N LYS A 157 -8.65 13.07 7.19
CA LYS A 157 -7.97 12.74 5.92
C LYS A 157 -6.64 13.51 5.81
N TRP A 158 -6.66 14.80 6.13
CA TRP A 158 -5.48 15.65 6.07
C TRP A 158 -4.44 15.31 7.15
N SER A 159 -4.87 14.94 8.35
CA SER A 159 -3.98 14.43 9.42
C SER A 159 -3.23 13.16 8.97
N LEU A 160 -3.92 12.25 8.29
CA LEU A 160 -3.32 11.03 7.74
C LEU A 160 -2.33 11.33 6.62
N ILE A 161 -2.66 12.25 5.71
CA ILE A 161 -1.74 12.70 4.66
C ILE A 161 -0.49 13.34 5.28
N ARG A 162 -0.63 14.20 6.30
CA ARG A 162 0.51 14.81 7.00
C ARG A 162 1.41 13.75 7.65
N THR A 163 0.82 12.72 8.25
CA THR A 163 1.57 11.59 8.81
C THR A 163 2.39 10.89 7.72
N LEU A 164 1.79 10.67 6.55
CA LEU A 164 2.48 10.07 5.42
C LEU A 164 3.61 10.97 4.90
N VAL A 165 3.36 12.28 4.73
CA VAL A 165 4.40 13.25 4.32
C VAL A 165 5.57 13.24 5.29
N GLY A 166 5.31 13.18 6.60
CA GLY A 166 6.37 13.07 7.62
C GLY A 166 7.28 11.85 7.45
N ILE A 167 6.75 10.71 6.95
CA ILE A 167 7.58 9.53 6.64
C ILE A 167 8.62 9.85 5.56
N PHE A 168 8.21 10.58 4.51
CA PHE A 168 9.11 11.00 3.44
C PHE A 168 10.13 12.01 3.93
N ASP A 169 9.68 13.08 4.60
CA ASP A 169 10.55 14.16 5.09
C ASP A 169 11.66 13.64 6.02
N GLU A 170 11.31 12.78 6.98
CA GLU A 170 12.29 12.17 7.87
C GLU A 170 13.32 11.32 7.14
N THR A 171 12.91 10.63 6.06
CA THR A 171 13.81 9.76 5.30
C THR A 171 14.72 10.58 4.38
N ILE A 172 14.19 11.65 3.78
CA ILE A 172 14.97 12.62 2.99
C ILE A 172 16.01 13.31 3.88
N ALA A 173 15.62 13.74 5.09
CA ALA A 173 16.55 14.35 6.04
C ALA A 173 17.71 13.40 6.40
N LYS A 174 17.42 12.10 6.61
CA LYS A 174 18.44 11.08 6.88
C LYS A 174 19.39 10.86 5.71
N LEU A 175 18.86 10.81 4.48
CA LEU A 175 19.66 10.74 3.26
C LEU A 175 20.64 11.91 3.17
N GLN A 176 20.14 13.14 3.32
CA GLN A 176 20.96 14.36 3.27
C GLN A 176 22.05 14.41 4.36
N SER A 177 21.78 13.83 5.53
CA SER A 177 22.76 13.74 6.61
C SER A 177 23.83 12.67 6.39
N SER A 178 23.52 11.62 5.61
CA SER A 178 24.44 10.49 5.35
C SER A 178 25.41 10.75 4.19
N SER A 179 25.13 11.77 3.36
CA SER A 179 25.98 12.21 2.24
C SER A 179 27.00 13.30 2.62
N ARG A 180 27.11 13.65 3.91
CA ARG A 180 28.10 14.60 4.45
C ARG A 180 29.17 13.86 5.23
#